data_AF-A0A0N8PPH1-F1
#
_entry.id   AF-A0A0N8PPH1-F1
#
_cell.length_a   1.000
_cell.length_b   1.000
_cell.length_c   1.000
_cell.angle_alpha   90.00
_cell.angle_beta   90.00
_cell.angle_gamma   90.00
#
_symmetry.space_group_name_H-M   'P 1'
#
loop_
_entity.id
_entity.type
_entity.pdbx_description
1 polymer ?
#
loop_
_entity_poly.entity_id
_entity_poly.type
_entity_poly.pdbx_seq_one_letter_code
_entity_poly.pdbx_strand_id
1 'polypeptide(L)'
;MARPKKAVNEVRDNRLTVYLTDTEKESLYRVSETQNRPMTQLVNTAVQEWLNRLIDPPEGLKTARYEKIMEQDTEMLRGFICRNGHPFWVEWIQPTNPRCCPVCGSEREIRRIWDGTIHKGL
;
A
#
# COMPACT_ATOMS: atom_id res chain seq x y z
N MET A 1 -14.38 -3.26 -16.57
CA MET A 1 -15.36 -4.34 -16.79
C MET A 1 -16.34 -4.35 -15.64
N ALA A 2 -17.65 -4.31 -15.92
CA ALA A 2 -18.67 -4.37 -14.87
C ALA A 2 -18.70 -5.77 -14.24
N ARG A 3 -18.73 -5.84 -12.90
CA ARG A 3 -18.69 -7.10 -12.17
C ARG A 3 -19.96 -7.93 -12.48
N PRO A 4 -19.84 -9.23 -12.81
CA PRO A 4 -21.01 -10.08 -13.08
C PRO A 4 -21.93 -10.21 -11.85
N LYS A 5 -23.23 -10.24 -12.12
CA LYS A 5 -24.28 -10.32 -11.10
C LYS A 5 -24.20 -11.65 -10.33
N LYS A 6 -24.45 -11.59 -9.02
CA LYS A 6 -24.36 -12.71 -8.07
C LYS A 6 -25.42 -13.78 -8.38
N ALA A 7 -25.04 -15.06 -8.37
CA ALA A 7 -25.98 -16.17 -8.49
C ALA A 7 -26.72 -16.42 -7.16
N VAL A 8 -27.97 -16.89 -7.24
CA VAL A 8 -28.92 -17.00 -6.10
C VAL A 8 -28.40 -17.92 -4.97
N ASN A 9 -27.55 -18.89 -5.29
CA ASN A 9 -27.01 -19.89 -4.34
C ASN A 9 -25.52 -19.68 -3.98
N GLU A 10 -24.91 -18.56 -4.38
CA GLU A 10 -23.50 -18.29 -4.08
C GLU A 10 -23.36 -17.66 -2.68
N VAL A 11 -23.06 -18.48 -1.67
CA VAL A 11 -22.58 -17.99 -0.37
C VAL A 11 -21.12 -17.61 -0.57
N ARG A 12 -20.87 -16.33 -0.85
CA ARG A 12 -19.50 -15.79 -0.91
C ARG A 12 -18.91 -15.79 0.49
N ASP A 13 -18.13 -16.81 0.80
CA ASP A 13 -17.38 -16.87 2.05
C ASP A 13 -16.15 -15.97 1.91
N ASN A 14 -16.30 -14.69 2.24
CA ASN A 14 -15.20 -13.72 2.20
C ASN A 14 -14.32 -13.86 3.46
N ARG A 15 -13.82 -15.07 3.72
CA ARG A 15 -12.91 -15.33 4.84
C ARG A 15 -11.49 -14.95 4.47
N LEU A 16 -10.84 -14.22 5.36
CA LEU A 16 -9.42 -13.90 5.29
C LEU A 16 -8.74 -14.55 6.50
N THR A 17 -7.77 -15.42 6.25
CA THR A 17 -6.91 -15.96 7.30
C THR A 17 -5.76 -15.00 7.53
N VAL A 18 -5.63 -14.48 8.75
CA VAL A 18 -4.54 -13.60 9.17
C VAL A 18 -3.61 -14.38 10.09
N TYR A 19 -2.34 -14.44 9.72
CA TYR A 19 -1.29 -15.01 10.56
C TYR A 19 -0.70 -13.90 11.42
N LEU A 20 -0.71 -14.09 12.73
CA LEU A 20 -0.16 -13.16 13.71
C LEU A 20 0.94 -13.87 14.49
N THR A 21 1.96 -13.14 14.86
CA THR A 21 2.91 -13.56 15.89
C THR A 21 2.23 -13.61 17.26
N ASP A 22 2.83 -14.32 18.23
CA ASP A 22 2.28 -14.44 19.58
C ASP A 22 2.13 -13.07 20.26
N THR A 23 3.10 -12.17 20.05
CA THR A 23 3.10 -10.80 20.58
C THR A 23 1.98 -9.94 19.98
N GLU A 24 1.76 -10.04 18.67
CA GLU A 24 0.66 -9.34 17.98
C GLU A 24 -0.70 -9.87 18.44
N LYS A 25 -0.83 -11.19 18.61
CA LYS A 25 -2.06 -11.82 19.09
C LYS A 25 -2.40 -11.39 20.52
N GLU A 26 -1.42 -11.37 21.42
CA GLU A 26 -1.61 -10.87 22.79
C GLU A 26 -2.00 -9.40 22.82
N SER A 27 -1.34 -8.56 22.00
CA SER A 27 -1.65 -7.14 21.90
C SER A 27 -3.08 -6.92 21.42
N LEU A 28 -3.50 -7.65 20.38
CA LEU A 28 -4.86 -7.59 19.85
C LEU A 28 -5.89 -8.08 20.88
N TYR A 29 -5.56 -9.10 21.66
CA TYR A 29 -6.41 -9.60 22.74
C TYR A 29 -6.61 -8.55 23.84
N ARG A 30 -5.55 -7.88 24.30
CA ARG A 30 -5.67 -6.81 25.30
C ARG A 30 -6.56 -5.67 24.83
N VAL A 31 -6.46 -5.29 23.55
CA VAL A 31 -7.32 -4.24 22.97
C VAL A 31 -8.77 -4.73 22.83
N SER A 32 -8.96 -6.01 22.49
CA SER A 32 -10.27 -6.68 22.45
C SER A 32 -10.99 -6.61 23.79
N GLU A 33 -10.29 -6.93 24.88
CA GLU A 33 -10.83 -6.84 26.23
C GLU A 33 -11.13 -5.39 26.63
N THR A 34 -10.19 -4.48 26.39
CA THR A 34 -10.33 -3.06 26.77
C THR A 34 -11.52 -2.40 26.07
N GLN A 35 -11.75 -2.71 24.79
CA GLN A 35 -12.83 -2.13 24.01
C GLN A 35 -14.12 -2.95 24.03
N ASN A 36 -14.12 -4.11 24.71
CA ASN A 36 -15.21 -5.08 24.74
C ASN A 36 -15.75 -5.41 23.33
N ARG A 37 -14.81 -5.68 22.39
CA ARG A 37 -15.11 -5.97 20.98
C ARG A 37 -14.40 -7.24 20.54
N PRO A 38 -14.98 -8.03 19.63
CA PRO A 38 -14.30 -9.21 19.11
C PRO A 38 -13.06 -8.82 18.29
N MET A 39 -12.00 -9.62 18.44
CA MET A 39 -10.72 -9.47 17.71
C MET A 39 -10.89 -9.29 16.19
N THR A 40 -11.82 -10.02 15.57
CA THR A 40 -12.11 -9.92 14.13
C THR A 40 -12.63 -8.55 13.71
N GLN A 41 -13.47 -7.93 14.55
CA GLN A 41 -13.98 -6.59 14.29
C GLN A 41 -12.87 -5.54 14.45
N LEU A 42 -11.98 -5.71 15.44
CA LEU A 42 -10.83 -4.84 15.61
C LEU A 42 -9.89 -4.87 14.41
N VAL A 43 -9.58 -6.06 13.87
CA VAL A 43 -8.77 -6.20 12.66
C VAL A 43 -9.44 -5.52 11.48
N ASN A 44 -10.75 -5.74 11.27
CA ASN A 44 -11.48 -5.09 10.19
C ASN A 44 -11.48 -3.56 10.32
N THR A 45 -11.71 -3.03 11.53
CA THR A 45 -11.67 -1.58 11.77
C THR A 45 -10.26 -1.01 11.57
N ALA A 46 -9.22 -1.69 12.03
CA ALA A 46 -7.84 -1.27 11.83
C ALA A 46 -7.46 -1.25 10.33
N VAL A 47 -7.88 -2.26 9.57
CA VAL A 47 -7.65 -2.31 8.11
C VAL A 47 -8.40 -1.18 7.41
N GLN A 48 -9.66 -0.91 7.77
CA GLN A 48 -10.43 0.19 7.20
C GLN A 48 -9.80 1.55 7.51
N GLU A 49 -9.39 1.77 8.76
CA GLU A 49 -8.72 3.00 9.19
C GLU A 49 -7.38 3.18 8.46
N TRP A 50 -6.61 2.10 8.29
CA TRP A 50 -5.37 2.13 7.53
C TRP A 50 -5.60 2.49 6.05
N LEU A 51 -6.60 1.87 5.41
CA LEU A 51 -6.99 2.20 4.02
C LEU A 51 -7.46 3.65 3.89
N ASN A 52 -8.26 4.14 4.84
CA ASN A 52 -8.71 5.53 4.86
C ASN A 52 -7.52 6.49 4.97
N ARG A 53 -6.54 6.21 5.83
CA ARG A 53 -5.32 7.02 5.94
C ARG A 53 -4.43 6.97 4.70
N LEU A 54 -4.49 5.90 3.91
CA LEU A 54 -3.79 5.83 2.63
C LEU A 54 -4.48 6.69 1.57
N ILE A 55 -5.81 6.73 1.56
CA ILE A 55 -6.61 7.49 0.59
C ILE A 55 -6.61 8.98 0.93
N ASP A 56 -6.91 9.31 2.19
CA ASP A 56 -6.93 10.67 2.71
C ASP A 56 -6.20 10.72 4.06
N PRO A 57 -4.88 10.93 4.03
CA PRO A 57 -4.10 11.03 5.26
C PRO A 57 -4.54 12.24 6.08
N PRO A 58 -4.62 12.13 7.42
CA PRO A 58 -4.90 13.28 8.26
C PRO A 58 -3.84 14.37 8.08
N GLU A 59 -4.23 15.64 8.25
CA GLU A 59 -3.38 16.80 7.95
C GLU A 59 -2.01 16.75 8.64
N GLY A 60 -1.94 16.32 9.91
CA GLY A 60 -0.65 16.17 10.59
C GLY A 60 0.31 15.17 9.91
N LEU A 61 -0.21 14.10 9.31
CA LEU A 61 0.59 13.17 8.51
C LEU A 61 0.95 13.73 7.14
N LYS A 62 0.08 14.56 6.53
CA LYS A 62 0.40 15.28 5.30
C LYS A 62 1.54 16.27 5.54
N THR A 63 1.47 17.06 6.61
CA THR A 63 2.52 18.01 7.00
C THR A 63 3.81 17.30 7.34
N ALA A 64 3.79 16.26 8.16
CA ALA A 64 5.01 15.50 8.49
C ALA A 64 5.62 14.81 7.25
N ARG A 65 4.80 14.31 6.33
CA ARG A 65 5.29 13.80 5.03
C ARG A 65 5.92 14.91 4.20
N TYR A 66 5.28 16.08 4.14
CA TYR A 66 5.79 17.23 3.42
C TYR A 66 7.11 17.72 4.02
N GLU A 67 7.20 17.89 5.33
CA GLU A 67 8.43 18.27 6.05
C GLU A 67 9.54 17.25 5.79
N LYS A 68 9.23 15.94 5.88
CA LYS A 68 10.19 14.90 5.55
C LYS A 68 10.67 14.97 4.09
N ILE A 69 9.79 15.23 3.12
CA ILE A 69 10.16 15.45 1.71
C ILE A 69 10.99 16.73 1.55
N MET A 70 10.74 17.74 2.38
CA MET A 70 11.49 19.00 2.38
C MET A 70 12.90 18.84 2.96
N GLU A 71 13.06 18.03 4.00
CA GLU A 71 14.32 17.70 4.67
C GLU A 71 15.13 16.60 3.96
N GLN A 72 14.49 15.77 3.13
CA GLN A 72 15.19 14.74 2.37
C GLN A 72 15.95 15.34 1.18
N ASP A 73 17.26 15.50 1.34
CA ASP A 73 18.19 15.88 0.27
C ASP A 73 18.43 14.76 -0.75
N THR A 74 18.24 13.51 -0.33
CA THR A 74 18.46 12.32 -1.15
C THR A 74 17.37 11.28 -0.96
N GLU A 75 16.91 10.71 -2.07
CA GLU A 75 15.99 9.59 -2.06
C GLU A 75 16.49 8.45 -2.95
N MET A 76 16.47 7.22 -2.42
CA MET A 76 16.73 6.03 -3.21
C MET A 76 15.46 5.66 -3.98
N LEU A 77 15.57 5.69 -5.30
CA LEU A 77 14.47 5.37 -6.21
C LEU A 77 14.88 4.22 -7.13
N ARG A 78 13.89 3.38 -7.45
CA ARG A 78 13.98 2.43 -8.54
C ARG A 78 13.33 3.04 -9.77
N GLY A 79 14.13 3.29 -10.80
CA GLY A 79 13.70 3.78 -12.09
C GLY A 79 13.30 2.63 -13.02
N PHE A 80 12.24 2.86 -13.78
CA PHE A 80 11.68 1.89 -14.71
C PHE A 80 11.47 2.55 -16.08
N ILE A 81 11.70 1.77 -17.15
CA ILE A 81 11.34 2.17 -18.51
C ILE A 81 10.44 1.10 -19.09
N CYS A 82 9.21 1.48 -19.48
CA CYS A 82 8.32 0.53 -20.15
C CYS A 82 8.78 0.24 -21.59
N ARG A 83 8.21 -0.78 -22.24
CA ARG A 83 8.55 -1.11 -23.63
C ARG A 83 8.31 0.03 -24.62
N ASN A 84 7.36 0.92 -24.33
CA ASN A 84 7.06 2.11 -25.12
C ASN A 84 8.01 3.29 -24.84
N GLY A 85 8.99 3.11 -23.94
CA GLY A 85 10.02 4.11 -23.66
C GLY A 85 9.66 5.13 -22.57
N HIS A 86 8.52 5.00 -21.89
CA HIS A 86 8.15 5.92 -20.81
C HIS A 86 8.98 5.65 -19.55
N PRO A 87 9.78 6.62 -19.08
CA PRO A 87 10.46 6.53 -17.80
C PRO A 87 9.50 6.85 -16.66
N PHE A 88 9.61 6.12 -15.56
CA PHE A 88 8.89 6.41 -14.32
C PHE A 88 9.66 5.87 -13.12
N TRP A 89 9.26 6.29 -11.92
CA TRP A 89 10.02 6.09 -10.69
C TRP A 89 9.13 5.53 -9.61
N VAL A 90 9.71 4.68 -8.76
CA VAL A 90 9.06 4.17 -7.57
C VAL A 90 10.05 4.21 -6.42
N GLU A 91 9.57 4.52 -5.22
CA GLU A 91 10.35 4.43 -4.01
C GLU A 91 11.00 3.04 -3.87
N TRP A 92 12.30 3.01 -3.53
CA TRP A 92 13.05 1.76 -3.36
C TRP A 92 12.40 0.78 -2.38
N ILE A 93 11.75 1.33 -1.35
CA ILE A 93 11.10 0.57 -0.27
C ILE A 93 9.81 -0.13 -0.72
N GLN A 94 9.28 0.17 -1.91
CA GLN A 94 8.09 -0.52 -2.38
C GLN A 94 8.40 -2.00 -2.67
N PRO A 95 7.69 -2.94 -2.03
CA PRO A 95 8.05 -4.35 -2.07
C PRO A 95 7.78 -5.03 -3.43
N THR A 96 7.00 -4.37 -4.29
CA THR A 96 6.55 -4.98 -5.55
C THR A 96 6.98 -4.13 -6.73
N ASN A 97 7.65 -4.74 -7.71
CA ASN A 97 7.89 -4.08 -8.98
C ASN A 97 6.55 -3.77 -9.66
N PRO A 98 6.42 -2.60 -10.29
CA PRO A 98 5.20 -2.19 -10.98
C PRO A 98 4.86 -3.22 -12.07
N ARG A 99 3.59 -3.65 -12.12
CA ARG A 99 3.13 -4.62 -13.12
C ARG A 99 2.77 -3.96 -14.46
N CYS A 100 2.55 -2.66 -14.45
CA CYS A 100 2.20 -1.87 -15.63
C CYS A 100 2.89 -0.51 -15.60
N CYS A 101 3.02 0.09 -16.78
CA CYS A 101 3.46 1.48 -16.89
C CYS A 101 2.35 2.43 -16.40
N PRO A 102 2.60 3.33 -15.43
CA PRO A 102 1.59 4.28 -14.96
C PRO A 102 1.22 5.33 -16.04
N VAL A 103 2.10 5.56 -17.01
CA VAL A 103 1.88 6.56 -18.07
C VAL A 103 0.95 6.04 -19.16
N CYS A 104 1.14 4.79 -19.61
CA CYS A 104 0.42 4.25 -20.77
C CYS A 104 -0.40 2.99 -20.48
N GLY A 105 -0.47 2.55 -19.22
CA GLY A 105 -1.27 1.39 -18.79
C GLY A 105 -0.82 0.06 -19.40
N SER A 106 0.35 -0.01 -20.06
CA SER A 106 0.78 -1.24 -20.71
C SER A 106 1.15 -2.27 -19.66
N GLU A 107 0.37 -3.35 -19.59
CA GLU A 107 0.64 -4.54 -18.77
C GLU A 107 1.85 -5.35 -19.27
N ARG A 108 2.37 -5.01 -20.46
CA ARG A 108 3.50 -5.70 -21.08
C ARG A 108 4.83 -5.11 -20.61
N GLU A 109 5.48 -5.90 -19.76
CA GLU A 109 6.92 -6.00 -19.45
C GLU A 109 7.71 -4.69 -19.41
N ILE A 110 8.12 -4.34 -18.19
CA ILE A 110 9.18 -3.36 -17.92
C ILE A 110 10.45 -3.80 -18.66
N ARG A 111 10.99 -2.91 -19.49
CA ARG A 111 12.14 -3.20 -20.35
C ARG A 111 13.47 -3.03 -19.63
N ARG A 112 13.56 -2.03 -18.74
CA ARG A 112 14.77 -1.72 -17.97
C ARG A 112 14.40 -1.30 -16.56
N ILE A 113 15.22 -1.74 -15.63
CA ILE A 113 15.19 -1.39 -14.22
C ILE A 113 16.55 -0.81 -13.91
N TRP A 114 16.57 0.28 -13.14
CA TRP A 114 17.80 0.81 -12.60
C TRP A 114 17.57 1.38 -11.21
N ASP A 115 18.62 1.32 -10.40
CA ASP A 115 18.57 1.66 -8.99
C ASP A 115 19.55 2.80 -8.76
N GLY A 116 19.11 3.87 -8.10
CA GLY A 116 20.00 4.98 -7.84
C GLY A 116 19.48 5.95 -6.79
N THR A 117 20.40 6.80 -6.33
CA THR A 117 20.08 7.88 -5.41
C THR A 117 19.83 9.13 -6.23
N ILE A 118 18.66 9.75 -6.07
CA ILE A 118 18.36 11.04 -6.66
C ILE A 118 18.59 12.10 -5.59
N HIS A 119 19.35 13.12 -5.94
CA HIS A 119 19.50 14.32 -5.14
C HIS A 119 18.44 15.32 -5.53
N LYS A 120 17.83 15.98 -4.55
CA LYS A 120 16.96 17.12 -4.82
C LYS A 120 17.79 18.21 -5.50
N GLY A 121 17.32 18.69 -6.67
CA GLY A 121 18.03 19.72 -7.42
C GLY A 121 18.11 21.02 -6.61
N LEU A 122 19.30 21.62 -6.58
CA LEU A 122 19.54 22.98 -6.05
C LEU A 122 18.76 24.03 -6.84
#